data_AF-A0A7R7VFV4-F1
#
_entry.id   AF-A0A7R7VFV4-F1
#
_cell.length_a   1.000
_cell.length_b   1.000
_cell.length_c   1.000
_cell.angle_alpha   90.00
_cell.angle_beta   90.00
_cell.angle_gamma   90.00
#
_symmetry.space_group_name_H-M   'P 1'
#
loop_
_entity.id
_entity.type
_entity.pdbx_description
1 polymer ?
#
loop_
_entity_poly.entity_id
_entity_poly.type
_entity_poly.pdbx_seq_one_letter_code
_entity_poly.pdbx_strand_id
1 'polypeptide(L)'
;MVNQQTRNRAVEGKALLDYILYELCNAAEFYSVDRTPVAQHISQSGTEDPSIVVLETHTQGWPTLEDLFKRLLALRLLALRFEEWLESKGHSEATYRSGCPRHHGQRGAFIHDQHLPSKCRRWIESGQKLLEIERRTGEPGISLVFILVLPKIQHLYRSAVEEVITLLQQDSYQPVMLLAHDLGDDIRRYFYFYCYSINKKFTLPSKRSEPTTTHVTELHRDTQARVQSYIFINCGA
;
A
#
# COMPACT_ATOMS: atom_id res chain seq x y z
N MET A 1 12.83 -22.64 2.37
CA MET A 1 13.89 -21.84 3.02
C MET A 1 14.54 -20.95 1.96
N VAL A 2 14.12 -19.69 1.86
CA VAL A 2 14.65 -18.73 0.87
C VAL A 2 15.88 -18.02 1.46
N ASN A 3 17.00 -18.10 0.75
CA ASN A 3 18.32 -17.63 1.15
C ASN A 3 18.36 -16.13 1.50
N GLN A 4 18.89 -15.79 2.67
CA GLN A 4 19.07 -14.42 3.19
C GLN A 4 20.18 -13.59 2.48
N GLN A 5 20.71 -14.06 1.35
CA GLN A 5 21.89 -13.47 0.69
C GLN A 5 21.62 -12.30 -0.29
N THR A 6 20.37 -11.89 -0.49
CA THR A 6 20.01 -10.77 -1.40
C THR A 6 19.69 -9.47 -0.67
N ARG A 7 20.43 -9.12 0.40
CA ARG A 7 20.17 -7.88 1.16
C ARG A 7 20.71 -6.58 0.53
N ASN A 8 21.55 -6.63 -0.51
CA ASN A 8 22.18 -5.42 -1.10
C ASN A 8 22.20 -5.37 -2.64
N ARG A 9 21.47 -6.24 -3.35
CA ARG A 9 21.38 -6.13 -4.81
C ARG A 9 20.18 -5.26 -5.17
N ALA A 10 20.38 -4.32 -6.11
CA ALA A 10 19.29 -3.65 -6.79
C ALA A 10 18.24 -4.70 -7.17
N VAL A 11 17.01 -4.53 -6.71
CA VAL A 11 15.93 -5.45 -7.04
C VAL A 11 15.46 -5.07 -8.44
N GLU A 12 15.68 -5.97 -9.40
CA GLU A 12 15.17 -5.82 -10.76
C GLU A 12 13.64 -5.87 -10.75
N GLY A 13 13.00 -5.03 -11.57
CA GLY A 13 11.54 -4.92 -11.60
C GLY A 13 10.89 -6.22 -12.01
N LYS A 14 11.45 -6.89 -13.04
CA LYS A 14 10.99 -8.21 -13.48
C LYS A 14 11.05 -9.26 -12.38
N ALA A 15 12.17 -9.38 -11.68
CA ALA A 15 12.35 -10.37 -10.62
C ALA A 15 11.36 -10.18 -9.45
N LEU A 16 10.96 -8.93 -9.19
CA LEU A 16 9.93 -8.61 -8.22
C LEU A 16 8.54 -9.08 -8.69
N LEU A 17 8.18 -8.83 -9.94
CA LEU A 17 6.91 -9.28 -10.53
C LEU A 17 6.83 -10.81 -10.66
N ASP A 18 7.92 -11.46 -11.07
CA ASP A 18 7.99 -12.93 -11.14
C ASP A 18 7.71 -13.56 -9.75
N TYR A 19 8.25 -12.95 -8.68
CA TYR A 19 7.97 -13.39 -7.31
C TYR A 19 6.51 -13.15 -6.90
N ILE A 20 5.93 -11.99 -7.24
CA ILE A 20 4.51 -11.72 -6.99
C ILE A 20 3.65 -12.76 -7.71
N LEU A 21 3.95 -13.04 -8.98
CA LEU A 21 3.21 -14.01 -9.78
C LEU A 21 3.28 -15.42 -9.16
N TYR A 22 4.44 -15.81 -8.65
CA TYR A 22 4.61 -17.09 -7.93
C TYR A 22 3.79 -17.16 -6.63
N GLU A 23 3.72 -16.06 -5.87
CA GLU A 23 3.00 -15.98 -4.59
C GLU A 23 1.55 -15.49 -4.72
N LEU A 24 1.04 -15.37 -5.95
CA LEU A 24 -0.21 -14.64 -6.22
C LEU A 24 -1.43 -15.30 -5.56
N CYS A 25 -1.41 -16.62 -5.47
CA CYS A 25 -2.42 -17.41 -4.77
C CYS A 25 -2.48 -17.10 -3.27
N ASN A 26 -1.32 -16.89 -2.63
CA ASN A 26 -1.26 -16.54 -1.21
C ASN A 26 -1.86 -15.15 -0.95
N ALA A 27 -1.64 -14.19 -1.88
CA ALA A 27 -2.32 -12.89 -1.81
C ALA A 27 -3.83 -13.03 -2.02
N ALA A 28 -4.26 -13.79 -3.02
CA ALA A 28 -5.69 -14.00 -3.29
C ALA A 28 -6.40 -14.68 -2.10
N GLU A 29 -5.81 -15.73 -1.53
CA GLU A 29 -6.34 -16.41 -0.34
C GLU A 29 -6.43 -15.45 0.85
N PHE A 30 -5.41 -14.61 1.06
CA PHE A 30 -5.44 -13.60 2.10
C PHE A 30 -6.65 -12.65 1.93
N TYR A 31 -6.96 -12.18 0.73
CA TYR A 31 -8.11 -11.28 0.51
C TYR A 31 -9.44 -12.00 0.29
N SER A 32 -9.48 -13.33 0.36
CA SER A 32 -10.73 -14.10 0.30
C SER A 32 -11.65 -13.86 1.51
N VAL A 33 -11.11 -13.29 2.59
CA VAL A 33 -11.82 -12.90 3.82
C VAL A 33 -11.73 -11.39 4.02
N ASP A 34 -12.82 -10.76 4.48
CA ASP A 34 -12.84 -9.33 4.79
C ASP A 34 -11.71 -8.91 5.73
N ARG A 35 -10.83 -8.01 5.27
CA ARG A 35 -9.73 -7.48 6.08
C ARG A 35 -10.06 -6.14 6.74
N THR A 36 -11.30 -5.69 6.67
CA THR A 36 -11.78 -4.50 7.40
C THR A 36 -11.48 -4.55 8.90
N PRO A 37 -11.69 -5.66 9.62
CA PRO A 37 -11.34 -5.73 11.05
C PRO A 37 -9.85 -5.48 11.30
N VAL A 38 -8.97 -5.97 10.42
CA VAL A 38 -7.51 -5.76 10.52
C VAL A 38 -7.15 -4.29 10.28
N ALA A 39 -7.79 -3.65 9.29
CA ALA A 39 -7.60 -2.21 9.00
C ALA A 39 -8.06 -1.31 10.16
N GLN A 40 -9.08 -1.72 10.90
CA GLN A 40 -9.58 -1.01 12.08
C GLN A 40 -8.74 -1.28 13.34
N HIS A 41 -8.14 -2.48 13.45
CA HIS A 41 -7.41 -2.92 14.63
C HIS A 41 -5.92 -2.53 14.59
N ILE A 42 -5.66 -1.22 14.66
CA ILE A 42 -4.32 -0.67 14.82
C ILE A 42 -4.15 -0.20 16.26
N SER A 43 -3.16 -0.79 16.91
CA SER A 43 -2.88 -0.65 18.35
C SER A 43 -2.54 0.79 18.71
N GLN A 44 -3.10 1.23 19.84
CA GLN A 44 -3.13 2.61 20.32
C GLN A 44 -2.45 2.73 21.66
N SER A 45 -1.18 2.36 21.68
CA SER A 45 -0.36 2.58 22.86
C SER A 45 0.32 3.93 22.76
N GLY A 46 -0.30 4.98 23.32
CA GLY A 46 0.39 6.22 23.66
C GLY A 46 0.00 7.47 22.87
N THR A 47 0.84 8.50 23.02
CA THR A 47 0.72 9.83 22.40
C THR A 47 1.26 9.88 20.96
N GLU A 48 1.77 8.78 20.44
CA GLU A 48 2.43 8.70 19.14
C GLU A 48 1.42 8.49 18.01
N ASP A 49 1.72 9.00 16.81
CA ASP A 49 0.88 8.79 15.62
C ASP A 49 0.77 7.28 15.33
N PRO A 50 -0.44 6.67 15.36
CA PRO A 50 -0.60 5.23 15.17
C PRO A 50 -0.03 4.70 13.86
N SER A 51 -0.03 5.51 12.79
CA SER A 51 0.56 5.14 11.51
C SER A 51 2.09 4.99 11.60
N ILE A 52 2.72 5.79 12.44
CA ILE A 52 4.16 5.71 12.71
C ILE A 52 4.46 4.48 13.54
N VAL A 53 3.70 4.22 14.60
CA VAL A 53 3.87 3.01 15.44
C VAL A 53 3.81 1.72 14.62
N VAL A 54 2.87 1.62 13.67
CA VAL A 54 2.76 0.46 12.76
C VAL A 54 4.02 0.27 11.91
N LEU A 55 4.60 1.36 11.42
CA LEU A 55 5.81 1.33 10.59
C LEU A 55 7.07 1.07 11.42
N GLU A 56 7.06 1.42 12.70
CA GLU A 56 8.15 1.19 13.65
C GLU A 56 8.15 -0.20 14.25
N THR A 57 6.99 -0.85 14.32
CA THR A 57 6.85 -2.15 14.98
C THR A 57 7.71 -3.18 14.27
N HIS A 58 8.79 -3.59 14.91
CA HIS A 58 9.63 -4.69 14.46
C HIS A 58 9.06 -6.00 14.99
N THR A 59 8.60 -6.87 14.08
CA THR A 59 8.24 -8.24 14.43
C THR A 59 9.50 -9.09 14.55
N GLN A 60 9.55 -9.97 15.56
CA GLN A 60 10.61 -10.97 15.65
C GLN A 60 10.37 -12.02 14.55
N GLY A 61 11.15 -11.96 13.47
CA GLY A 61 11.05 -12.87 12.33
C GLY A 61 10.56 -12.20 11.05
N TRP A 62 9.98 -13.00 10.15
CA TRP A 62 9.36 -12.49 8.93
C TRP A 62 7.97 -11.92 9.27
N PRO A 63 7.62 -10.70 8.79
CA PRO A 63 6.31 -10.12 9.01
C PRO A 63 5.22 -10.97 8.37
N THR A 64 4.08 -11.10 9.06
CA THR A 64 2.90 -11.77 8.52
C THR A 64 2.25 -10.92 7.42
N LEU A 65 1.34 -11.50 6.63
CA LEU A 65 0.54 -10.72 5.66
C LEU A 65 -0.30 -9.65 6.35
N GLU A 66 -0.81 -9.89 7.56
CA GLU A 66 -1.54 -8.86 8.32
C GLU A 66 -0.61 -7.70 8.73
N ASP A 67 0.63 -7.98 9.14
CA ASP A 67 1.62 -6.94 9.45
C ASP A 67 1.95 -6.11 8.22
N LEU A 68 2.16 -6.77 7.08
CA LEU A 68 2.43 -6.12 5.81
C LEU A 68 1.23 -5.30 5.34
N PHE A 69 0.00 -5.76 5.59
CA PHE A 69 -1.22 -5.06 5.22
C PHE A 69 -1.39 -3.77 6.01
N LYS A 70 -1.19 -3.82 7.34
CA LYS A 70 -1.21 -2.61 8.18
C LYS A 70 -0.13 -1.62 7.75
N ARG A 71 1.07 -2.10 7.46
CA ARG A 71 2.18 -1.27 6.95
C ARG A 71 1.85 -0.63 5.61
N LEU A 72 1.24 -1.38 4.68
CA LEU A 72 0.81 -0.84 3.39
C LEU A 72 -0.13 0.36 3.56
N LEU A 73 -1.15 0.22 4.40
CA LEU A 73 -2.11 1.29 4.66
C LEU A 73 -1.45 2.51 5.33
N ALA A 74 -0.49 2.28 6.25
CA ALA A 74 0.30 3.34 6.86
C ALA A 74 1.20 4.07 5.86
N LEU A 75 1.89 3.34 4.98
CA LEU A 75 2.71 3.91 3.91
C LEU A 75 1.87 4.75 2.96
N ARG A 76 0.68 4.25 2.58
CA ARG A 76 -0.26 4.97 1.72
C ARG A 76 -0.71 6.28 2.38
N LEU A 77 -1.15 6.24 3.64
CA LEU A 77 -1.56 7.43 4.38
C LEU A 77 -0.45 8.48 4.43
N LEU A 78 0.77 8.05 4.76
CA LEU A 78 1.90 8.96 4.92
C LEU A 78 2.31 9.60 3.58
N ALA A 79 2.24 8.86 2.47
CA ALA A 79 2.51 9.39 1.14
C ALA A 79 1.44 10.41 0.70
N LEU A 80 0.16 10.12 0.92
CA LEU A 80 -0.94 11.04 0.60
C LEU A 80 -0.87 12.32 1.44
N ARG A 81 -0.60 12.22 2.76
CA ARG A 81 -0.38 13.40 3.62
C ARG A 81 0.77 14.27 3.13
N PHE A 82 1.84 13.66 2.60
CA PHE A 82 2.95 14.40 2.03
C PHE A 82 2.56 15.14 0.74
N GLU A 83 1.77 14.51 -0.13
CA GLU A 83 1.25 15.13 -1.34
C GLU A 83 0.28 16.29 -1.03
N GLU A 84 -0.67 16.10 -0.12
CA GLU A 84 -1.56 17.15 0.39
C GLU A 84 -0.77 18.32 1.00
N TRP A 85 0.28 18.02 1.78
CA TRP A 85 1.16 19.06 2.32
C TRP A 85 1.89 19.82 1.21
N LEU A 86 2.40 19.15 0.18
CA LEU A 86 3.03 19.82 -0.96
C LEU A 86 2.06 20.76 -1.66
N GLU A 87 0.84 20.31 -1.92
CA GLU A 87 -0.22 21.12 -2.52
C GLU A 87 -0.53 22.35 -1.67
N SER A 88 -0.61 22.20 -0.33
CA SER A 88 -0.84 23.31 0.59
C SER A 88 0.27 24.37 0.57
N LYS A 89 1.50 23.99 0.18
CA LYS A 89 2.63 24.91 0.01
C LYS A 89 2.67 25.52 -1.41
N GLY A 90 1.65 25.30 -2.23
CA GLY A 90 1.58 25.80 -3.61
C GLY A 90 2.39 24.99 -4.61
N HIS A 91 2.84 23.78 -4.24
CA HIS A 91 3.44 22.85 -5.18
C HIS A 91 2.33 22.00 -5.79
N SER A 92 1.74 22.43 -6.93
CA SER A 92 0.73 21.61 -7.60
C SER A 92 1.36 20.42 -8.36
N GLU A 93 0.59 19.35 -8.42
CA GLU A 93 0.91 17.99 -8.86
C GLU A 93 1.21 17.84 -10.38
N ALA A 94 1.74 18.87 -11.05
CA ALA A 94 2.02 18.81 -12.49
C ALA A 94 3.29 17.99 -12.79
N THR A 95 3.13 16.68 -12.62
CA THR A 95 3.91 15.57 -13.16
C THR A 95 5.40 15.56 -12.82
N TYR A 96 5.81 14.38 -12.37
CA TYR A 96 7.17 13.87 -12.24
C TYR A 96 7.95 13.83 -13.58
N ARG A 97 7.92 14.90 -14.38
CA ARG A 97 8.57 15.01 -15.68
C ARG A 97 9.83 15.89 -15.60
N SER A 98 10.94 15.25 -15.95
CA SER A 98 12.25 15.79 -16.31
C SER A 98 13.28 16.08 -15.19
N GLY A 99 14.29 15.20 -15.15
CA GLY A 99 15.71 15.56 -15.20
C GLY A 99 16.42 16.12 -13.95
N CYS A 100 15.74 16.74 -12.99
CA CYS A 100 16.38 17.33 -11.81
C CYS A 100 15.50 17.12 -10.56
N PRO A 101 16.06 16.79 -9.36
CA PRO A 101 15.24 16.43 -8.21
C PRO A 101 14.57 17.66 -7.59
N ARG A 102 13.38 18.02 -8.11
CA ARG A 102 12.52 19.12 -7.63
C ARG A 102 12.16 19.06 -6.15
N HIS A 103 12.40 17.93 -5.48
CA HIS A 103 12.01 17.68 -4.09
C HIS A 103 13.21 17.51 -3.14
N HIS A 104 14.43 17.87 -3.55
CA HIS A 104 15.59 17.79 -2.66
C HIS A 104 15.37 18.72 -1.44
N GLY A 105 15.13 18.13 -0.27
CA GLY A 105 14.83 18.84 0.98
C GLY A 105 13.35 18.90 1.38
N GLN A 106 12.40 18.77 0.45
CA GLN A 106 10.96 18.91 0.78
C GLN A 106 10.43 17.83 1.71
N ARG A 107 10.88 16.56 1.55
CA ARG A 107 10.56 15.51 2.54
C ARG A 107 11.10 15.84 3.92
N GLY A 108 12.29 16.45 3.99
CA GLY A 108 12.87 16.90 5.26
C GLY A 108 12.05 18.01 5.90
N ALA A 109 11.62 18.99 5.11
CA ALA A 109 10.72 20.05 5.56
C ALA A 109 9.38 19.50 6.06
N PHE A 110 8.74 18.58 5.32
CA PHE A 110 7.52 17.91 5.76
C PHE A 110 7.71 17.16 7.08
N ILE A 111 8.78 16.36 7.20
CA ILE A 111 9.09 15.61 8.43
C ILE A 111 9.27 16.57 9.62
N HIS A 112 9.95 17.69 9.41
CA HIS A 112 10.12 18.71 10.43
C HIS A 112 8.79 19.41 10.79
N ASP A 113 8.03 19.85 9.78
CA ASP A 113 6.72 20.54 9.95
C ASP A 113 5.69 19.67 10.68
N GLN A 114 5.71 18.35 10.46
CA GLN A 114 4.78 17.40 11.05
C GLN A 114 5.31 16.73 12.33
N HIS A 115 6.48 17.16 12.83
CA HIS A 115 7.16 16.56 13.99
C HIS A 115 7.36 15.03 13.88
N LEU A 116 7.65 14.55 12.68
CA LEU A 116 7.82 13.12 12.40
C LEU A 116 9.27 12.65 12.61
N PRO A 117 9.48 11.36 12.90
CA PRO A 117 10.83 10.77 12.94
C PRO A 117 11.54 10.85 11.57
N SER A 118 12.86 11.02 11.57
CA SER A 118 13.68 11.12 10.34
C SER A 118 13.57 9.89 9.42
N LYS A 119 13.34 8.70 10.00
CA LYS A 119 13.10 7.45 9.27
C LYS A 119 11.87 7.48 8.36
N CYS A 120 10.91 8.37 8.61
CA CYS A 120 9.73 8.58 7.76
C CYS A 120 10.09 8.90 6.32
N ARG A 121 11.29 9.44 6.05
CA ARG A 121 11.76 9.72 4.69
C ARG A 121 11.67 8.51 3.78
N ARG A 122 12.08 7.33 4.26
CA ARG A 122 12.06 6.08 3.47
C ARG A 122 10.65 5.52 3.30
N TRP A 123 9.80 5.72 4.30
CA TRP A 123 8.41 5.30 4.28
C TRP A 123 7.58 6.14 3.30
N ILE A 124 7.73 7.47 3.33
CA ILE A 124 7.14 8.38 2.34
C ILE A 124 7.57 7.95 0.94
N GLU A 125 8.86 7.72 0.72
CA GLU A 125 9.37 7.30 -0.58
C GLU A 125 8.76 5.96 -1.04
N SER A 126 8.63 4.98 -0.13
CA SER A 126 8.03 3.68 -0.46
C SER A 126 6.55 3.80 -0.81
N GLY A 127 5.79 4.60 -0.05
CA GLY A 127 4.38 4.88 -0.35
C GLY A 127 4.20 5.62 -1.68
N GLN A 128 5.05 6.59 -1.99
CA GLN A 128 5.02 7.30 -3.28
C GLN A 128 5.32 6.37 -4.46
N LYS A 129 6.23 5.40 -4.33
CA LYS A 129 6.48 4.39 -5.38
C LYS A 129 5.23 3.55 -5.65
N LEU A 130 4.50 3.16 -4.60
CA LEU A 130 3.25 2.40 -4.74
C LEU A 130 2.16 3.24 -5.42
N LEU A 131 1.96 4.48 -4.97
CA LEU A 131 0.99 5.40 -5.58
C LEU A 131 1.32 5.69 -7.06
N GLU A 132 2.60 5.83 -7.39
CA GLU A 132 3.05 5.99 -8.79
C GLU A 132 2.68 4.77 -9.64
N ILE A 133 2.89 3.55 -9.12
CA ILE A 133 2.50 2.31 -9.81
C ILE A 133 0.98 2.29 -10.02
N GLU A 134 0.19 2.52 -8.97
CA GLU A 134 -1.28 2.58 -9.07
C GLU A 134 -1.78 3.58 -10.10
N ARG A 135 -1.28 4.82 -10.05
CA ARG A 135 -1.72 5.90 -10.95
C ARG A 135 -1.41 5.57 -12.41
N ARG A 136 -0.25 4.94 -12.67
CA ARG A 136 0.20 4.67 -14.04
C ARG A 136 -0.32 3.37 -14.61
N THR A 137 -0.61 2.37 -13.79
CA THR A 137 -1.31 1.17 -14.25
C THR A 137 -2.82 1.37 -14.33
N GLY A 138 -3.36 2.37 -13.63
CA GLY A 138 -4.80 2.62 -13.54
C GLY A 138 -5.51 1.68 -12.56
N GLU A 139 -4.77 0.87 -11.81
CA GLU A 139 -5.31 -0.16 -10.93
C GLU A 139 -4.93 0.09 -9.46
N PRO A 140 -5.78 0.76 -8.66
CA PRO A 140 -5.48 1.04 -7.26
C PRO A 140 -5.22 -0.21 -6.42
N GLY A 141 -5.88 -1.34 -6.74
CA GLY A 141 -5.72 -2.60 -6.02
C GLY A 141 -4.35 -3.25 -6.21
N ILE A 142 -3.50 -2.77 -7.13
CA ILE A 142 -2.14 -3.31 -7.34
C ILE A 142 -1.30 -3.21 -6.07
N SER A 143 -1.53 -2.18 -5.24
CA SER A 143 -0.88 -2.05 -3.94
C SER A 143 -1.17 -3.22 -2.99
N LEU A 144 -2.40 -3.75 -3.02
CA LEU A 144 -2.77 -4.92 -2.22
C LEU A 144 -2.05 -6.18 -2.70
N VAL A 145 -1.77 -6.29 -4.00
CA VAL A 145 -0.99 -7.39 -4.57
C VAL A 145 0.51 -7.25 -4.22
N PHE A 146 1.01 -6.02 -4.23
CA PHE A 146 2.41 -5.68 -3.90
C PHE A 146 2.75 -5.88 -2.41
N ILE A 147 1.77 -6.20 -1.56
CA ILE A 147 1.97 -6.53 -0.15
C ILE A 147 3.07 -7.60 0.05
N LEU A 148 3.13 -8.59 -0.84
CA LEU A 148 4.05 -9.72 -0.81
C LEU A 148 5.52 -9.30 -0.91
N VAL A 149 5.77 -8.14 -1.51
CA VAL A 149 7.11 -7.59 -1.76
C VAL A 149 7.30 -6.23 -1.10
N LEU A 150 6.39 -5.82 -0.22
CA LEU A 150 6.43 -4.53 0.45
C LEU A 150 7.79 -4.21 1.10
N PRO A 151 8.48 -5.15 1.78
CA PRO A 151 9.83 -4.89 2.34
C PRO A 151 10.90 -4.60 1.28
N LYS A 152 10.69 -5.01 0.02
CA LYS A 152 11.60 -4.78 -1.10
C LYS A 152 11.32 -3.44 -1.80
N ILE A 153 10.11 -2.89 -1.71
CA ILE A 153 9.71 -1.63 -2.37
C ILE A 153 10.61 -0.45 -1.96
N GLN A 154 11.03 -0.41 -0.69
CA GLN A 154 11.96 0.63 -0.21
C GLN A 154 13.29 0.65 -0.98
N HIS A 155 13.69 -0.49 -1.57
CA HIS A 155 14.94 -0.67 -2.31
C HIS A 155 14.77 -0.58 -3.82
N LEU A 156 13.55 -0.42 -4.34
CA LEU A 156 13.33 -0.22 -5.76
C LEU A 156 13.85 1.16 -6.19
N TYR A 157 14.78 1.17 -7.14
CA TYR A 157 15.19 2.40 -7.81
C TYR A 157 14.09 2.89 -8.74
N ARG A 158 14.13 4.17 -9.10
CA ARG A 158 13.17 4.76 -10.05
C ARG A 158 13.10 3.96 -11.36
N SER A 159 14.24 3.57 -11.92
CA SER A 159 14.28 2.76 -13.15
C SER A 159 13.57 1.42 -13.01
N ALA A 160 13.67 0.77 -11.86
CA ALA A 160 12.97 -0.49 -11.59
C ALA A 160 11.46 -0.27 -11.41
N VAL A 161 11.02 0.87 -10.85
CA VAL A 161 9.59 1.24 -10.82
C VAL A 161 9.05 1.46 -12.23
N GLU A 162 9.80 2.16 -13.10
CA GLU A 162 9.43 2.34 -14.51
C GLU A 162 9.34 1.01 -15.27
N GLU A 163 10.29 0.11 -15.02
CA GLU A 163 10.30 -1.25 -15.57
C GLU A 163 9.06 -2.03 -15.11
N VAL A 164 8.75 -2.03 -13.81
CA VAL A 164 7.56 -2.66 -13.24
C VAL A 164 6.29 -2.15 -13.91
N ILE A 165 6.13 -0.83 -14.03
CA ILE A 165 4.96 -0.21 -14.67
C ILE A 165 4.86 -0.66 -16.13
N THR A 166 5.97 -0.62 -16.86
CA THR A 166 6.01 -1.04 -18.28
C THR A 166 5.60 -2.50 -18.43
N LEU A 167 6.13 -3.38 -17.58
CA LEU A 167 5.83 -4.81 -17.60
C LEU A 167 4.37 -5.11 -17.21
N LEU A 168 3.79 -4.38 -16.25
CA LEU A 168 2.38 -4.52 -15.86
C LEU A 168 1.41 -4.01 -16.93
N GLN A 169 1.80 -2.99 -17.70
CA GLN A 169 1.03 -2.49 -18.84
C GLN A 169 1.12 -3.39 -20.07
N GLN A 170 2.05 -4.34 -20.08
CA GLN A 170 2.16 -5.39 -21.08
C GLN A 170 1.40 -6.64 -20.62
N ASP A 171 0.91 -7.46 -21.56
CA ASP A 171 0.12 -8.67 -21.24
C ASP A 171 0.90 -9.79 -20.52
N SER A 172 2.17 -9.56 -20.16
CA SER A 172 3.04 -10.56 -19.51
C SER A 172 2.68 -10.86 -18.04
N TYR A 173 2.00 -9.93 -17.35
CA TYR A 173 1.59 -10.09 -15.95
C TYR A 173 0.08 -9.92 -15.79
N GLN A 174 -0.68 -10.34 -16.79
CA GLN A 174 -2.14 -10.22 -16.81
C GLN A 174 -2.83 -10.84 -15.57
N PRO A 175 -2.38 -11.99 -15.00
CA PRO A 175 -2.96 -12.51 -13.76
C PRO A 175 -2.80 -11.58 -12.56
N VAL A 176 -1.68 -10.85 -12.47
CA VAL A 176 -1.42 -9.85 -11.41
C VAL A 176 -2.39 -8.68 -11.56
N MET A 177 -2.57 -8.21 -12.79
CA MET A 177 -3.47 -7.10 -13.12
C MET A 177 -4.94 -7.46 -12.90
N LEU A 178 -5.37 -8.70 -13.23
CA LEU A 178 -6.72 -9.18 -12.93
C LEU A 178 -7.01 -9.17 -11.42
N LEU A 179 -6.11 -9.73 -10.61
CA LEU A 179 -6.30 -9.72 -9.15
C LEU A 179 -6.30 -8.29 -8.61
N ALA A 180 -5.41 -7.42 -9.12
CA ALA A 180 -5.37 -6.01 -8.74
C ALA A 180 -6.70 -5.29 -9.06
N HIS A 181 -7.30 -5.58 -10.22
CA HIS A 181 -8.58 -5.03 -10.63
C HIS A 181 -9.70 -5.44 -9.67
N ASP A 182 -9.80 -6.73 -9.35
CA ASP A 182 -10.81 -7.26 -8.43
C ASP A 182 -10.68 -6.67 -7.02
N LEU A 183 -9.46 -6.37 -6.59
CA LEU A 183 -9.15 -5.76 -5.29
C LEU A 183 -9.26 -4.21 -5.28
N GLY A 184 -9.63 -3.59 -6.40
CA GLY A 184 -9.64 -2.12 -6.56
C GLY A 184 -10.60 -1.40 -5.60
N ASP A 185 -11.79 -1.95 -5.35
CA ASP A 185 -12.73 -1.41 -4.36
C ASP A 185 -12.28 -1.68 -2.93
N ASP A 186 -11.67 -2.83 -2.71
CA ASP A 186 -11.21 -3.28 -1.41
C ASP A 186 -10.13 -2.37 -0.84
N ILE A 187 -9.13 -1.95 -1.63
CA ILE A 187 -8.12 -1.01 -1.14
C ILE A 187 -8.73 0.32 -0.70
N ARG A 188 -9.72 0.84 -1.44
CA ARG A 188 -10.42 2.08 -1.08
C ARG A 188 -11.17 1.92 0.23
N ARG A 189 -11.89 0.82 0.39
CA ARG A 189 -12.66 0.48 1.59
C ARG A 189 -11.76 0.30 2.81
N TYR A 190 -10.71 -0.53 2.69
CA TYR A 190 -9.74 -0.75 3.77
C TYR A 190 -9.04 0.54 4.17
N PHE A 191 -8.63 1.36 3.20
CA PHE A 191 -8.00 2.64 3.48
C PHE A 191 -8.97 3.64 4.15
N TYR A 192 -10.25 3.68 3.73
CA TYR A 192 -11.26 4.49 4.40
C TYR A 192 -11.40 4.10 5.89
N PHE A 193 -11.55 2.81 6.19
CA PHE A 193 -11.69 2.35 7.57
C PHE A 193 -10.42 2.56 8.40
N TYR A 194 -9.26 2.42 7.78
CA TYR A 194 -7.97 2.75 8.39
C TYR A 194 -7.90 4.23 8.79
N CYS A 195 -8.17 5.13 7.85
CA CYS A 195 -8.20 6.57 8.08
C CYS A 195 -9.25 6.97 9.12
N TYR A 196 -10.45 6.38 9.04
CA TYR A 196 -11.52 6.60 10.03
C TYR A 196 -11.06 6.19 11.44
N SER A 197 -10.40 5.03 11.56
CA SER A 197 -9.93 4.51 12.85
C SER A 197 -8.82 5.37 13.48
N ILE A 198 -7.98 5.98 12.65
CA ILE A 198 -6.97 6.95 13.08
C ILE A 198 -7.62 8.29 13.46
N ASN A 199 -8.50 8.83 12.61
CA ASN A 199 -9.08 10.18 12.78
C ASN A 199 -10.16 10.27 13.87
N LYS A 200 -10.98 9.21 14.06
CA LYS A 200 -12.00 9.14 15.13
C LYS A 200 -11.39 9.35 16.53
N LYS A 201 -10.09 9.15 16.68
CA LYS A 201 -9.40 9.24 17.97
C LYS A 201 -8.71 10.57 18.22
N PHE A 202 -8.52 11.38 17.17
CA PHE A 202 -8.17 12.79 17.30
C PHE A 202 -9.41 13.69 17.50
N THR A 203 -10.63 13.14 17.44
CA THR A 203 -11.89 13.84 17.69
C THR A 203 -12.68 13.20 18.83
N LEU A 204 -12.64 13.79 20.03
CA LEU A 204 -13.68 13.61 21.04
C LEU A 204 -14.73 14.73 20.92
N PRO A 205 -15.96 14.50 21.37
CA PRO A 205 -17.01 13.71 20.74
C PRO A 205 -17.88 14.60 19.82
N SER A 206 -18.33 14.09 18.67
CA SER A 206 -19.54 14.68 18.07
C SER A 206 -20.30 13.71 17.19
N LYS A 207 -21.61 13.74 17.42
CA LYS A 207 -22.68 12.99 16.77
C LYS A 207 -22.69 13.27 15.27
N ARG A 208 -22.10 12.39 14.45
CA ARG A 208 -22.47 12.30 13.04
C ARG A 208 -22.60 10.84 12.61
N SER A 209 -23.67 10.62 11.87
CA SER A 209 -24.25 9.38 11.40
C SER A 209 -23.23 8.47 10.73
N GLU A 210 -23.18 7.24 11.23
CA GLU A 210 -22.46 6.11 10.63
C GLU A 210 -23.02 5.83 9.24
N PRO A 211 -22.16 5.46 8.26
CA PRO A 211 -22.65 5.00 6.96
C PRO A 211 -23.40 3.68 7.13
N THR A 212 -24.53 3.56 6.44
CA THR A 212 -25.41 2.39 6.50
C THR A 212 -24.67 1.13 6.05
N THR A 213 -24.44 0.20 6.97
CA THR A 213 -23.68 -1.05 6.83
C THR A 213 -24.08 -1.89 5.61
N THR A 214 -25.31 -1.77 5.13
CA THR A 214 -25.93 -2.62 4.11
C THR A 214 -25.24 -2.55 2.74
N HIS A 215 -24.89 -1.36 2.25
CA HIS A 215 -24.24 -1.21 0.93
C HIS A 215 -22.80 -1.72 0.89
N VAL A 216 -22.12 -1.75 2.03
CA VAL A 216 -20.73 -2.18 2.14
C VAL A 216 -20.61 -3.70 2.12
N THR A 217 -21.62 -4.41 2.65
CA THR A 217 -21.66 -5.88 2.66
C THR A 217 -21.88 -6.51 1.28
N GLU A 218 -22.65 -5.88 0.38
CA GLU A 218 -22.93 -6.44 -0.95
C GLU A 218 -21.70 -6.37 -1.86
N LEU A 219 -21.01 -5.23 -1.90
CA LEU A 219 -19.79 -5.06 -2.70
C LEU A 219 -18.69 -6.07 -2.30
N HIS A 220 -18.60 -6.38 -1.01
CA HIS A 220 -17.62 -7.36 -0.53
C HIS A 220 -17.91 -8.78 -0.99
N ARG A 221 -19.19 -9.21 -1.03
CA ARG A 221 -19.56 -10.55 -1.51
C ARG A 221 -19.17 -10.73 -2.97
N ASP A 222 -19.36 -9.71 -3.80
CA ASP A 222 -19.00 -9.75 -5.22
C ASP A 222 -17.49 -9.82 -5.42
N THR A 223 -16.70 -9.10 -4.61
CA THR A 223 -15.24 -9.23 -4.62
C THR A 223 -14.78 -10.60 -4.12
N GLN A 224 -15.39 -11.15 -3.06
CA GLN A 224 -15.07 -12.49 -2.58
C GLN A 224 -15.38 -13.56 -3.64
N ALA A 225 -16.52 -13.47 -4.32
CA ALA A 225 -16.87 -14.42 -5.38
C ALA A 225 -15.87 -14.36 -6.55
N ARG A 226 -15.41 -13.16 -6.92
CA ARG A 226 -14.38 -12.96 -7.96
C ARG A 226 -13.02 -13.50 -7.54
N VAL A 227 -12.56 -13.20 -6.32
CA VAL A 227 -11.30 -13.73 -5.76
C VAL A 227 -11.34 -15.26 -5.63
N GLN A 228 -12.46 -15.83 -5.19
CA GLN A 228 -12.64 -17.29 -5.13
C GLN A 228 -12.61 -17.92 -6.53
N SER A 229 -13.26 -17.29 -7.51
CA SER A 229 -13.21 -17.73 -8.90
C SER A 229 -11.77 -17.64 -9.45
N TYR A 230 -11.05 -16.57 -9.12
CA TYR A 230 -9.65 -16.39 -9.49
C TYR A 230 -8.78 -17.53 -8.94
N ILE A 231 -8.91 -17.85 -7.64
CA ILE A 231 -8.18 -18.95 -7.00
C ILE A 231 -8.52 -20.27 -7.70
N PHE A 232 -9.79 -20.55 -7.94
CA PHE A 232 -10.20 -21.79 -8.60
C PHE A 232 -9.61 -21.94 -10.01
N ILE A 233 -9.61 -20.87 -10.81
CA ILE A 233 -9.13 -20.88 -12.20
C ILE A 233 -7.60 -20.93 -12.28
N ASN A 234 -6.90 -20.14 -11.46
CA ASN A 234 -5.47 -19.87 -11.65
C ASN A 234 -4.58 -20.64 -10.67
N CYS A 235 -5.10 -21.07 -9.53
CA CYS A 235 -4.31 -21.69 -8.47
C CYS A 235 -4.46 -23.20 -8.38
N GLY A 236 -5.51 -23.78 -9.00
CA GLY A 236 -5.80 -25.22 -8.93
C GLY A 236 -6.07 -25.66 -7.50
N ALA A 237 -7.35 -25.76 -7.13
CA ALA A 237 -7.74 -26.33 -5.83
C ALA A 237 -7.36 -27.81 -5.71
#